data_AF-A0A3A6PKI8-F1
#
_entry.id   AF-A0A3A6PKI8-F1
#
_cell.length_a   1.000
_cell.length_b   1.000
_cell.length_c   1.000
_cell.angle_alpha   90.00
_cell.angle_beta   90.00
_cell.angle_gamma   90.00
#
_symmetry.space_group_name_H-M   'P 1'
#
loop_
_entity.id
_entity.type
_entity.pdbx_description
1 polymer ?
#
loop_
_entity_poly.entity_id
_entity_poly.type
_entity_poly.pdbx_seq_one_letter_code
_entity_poly.pdbx_strand_id
1 'polypeptide(L)'
;MMNPNIRPNPGHRKKLRFRQLFLLVGILSLIAIFLNQYDFNSRGKLVVDPALAPPATDGREVTISGNKGGFTIVIDAGHGGKDPGANGSSGAEEKEYTLSLAKKVYALLQQDPKFDPYMTRNDDTFLELDERSAYSNGLEADAFLSIHGNTYTDPSIKGTETYYDSLISIPLANAIHDKLIGATGFPDRGVKQEQWRVLVGSERPSVLLEVGFMTNPQEEAQMLDNAWQDRVAQAIVDGLNDYFEGKQE
;
A
#
# COMPACT_ATOMS: atom_id res chain seq x y z
N MET A 1 6.97 51.80 -55.67
CA MET A 1 7.83 50.73 -56.21
C MET A 1 7.20 49.39 -55.87
N MET A 2 6.75 48.65 -56.89
CA MET A 2 6.21 47.29 -56.77
C MET A 2 7.34 46.28 -56.58
N ASN A 3 7.12 45.25 -55.76
CA ASN A 3 7.70 43.93 -56.01
C ASN A 3 6.65 42.82 -55.69
N PRO A 4 6.17 42.09 -56.71
CA PRO A 4 5.20 41.02 -56.58
C PRO A 4 5.87 39.63 -56.43
N ASN A 5 5.08 38.66 -55.97
CA ASN A 5 5.31 37.20 -56.01
C ASN A 5 6.12 36.57 -54.85
N ILE A 6 5.38 36.09 -53.84
CA ILE A 6 5.69 34.80 -53.23
C ILE A 6 4.43 33.94 -53.32
N ARG A 7 4.45 32.96 -54.22
CA ARG A 7 3.40 31.93 -54.30
C ARG A 7 3.57 30.95 -53.13
N PRO A 8 2.49 30.52 -52.46
CA PRO A 8 2.60 29.43 -51.50
C PRO A 8 2.87 28.11 -52.24
N ASN A 9 3.95 27.45 -51.84
CA ASN A 9 4.36 26.13 -52.31
C ASN A 9 3.30 25.08 -51.92
N PRO A 10 2.65 24.35 -52.86
CA PRO A 10 1.65 23.33 -52.54
C PRO A 10 2.37 22.02 -52.20
N GLY A 11 3.19 22.04 -51.15
CA GLY A 11 4.18 21.00 -50.93
C GLY A 11 4.14 20.29 -49.58
N HIS A 12 3.26 20.66 -48.63
CA HIS A 12 3.37 20.12 -47.26
C HIS A 12 2.03 19.87 -46.55
N ARG A 13 1.00 19.35 -47.25
CA ARG A 13 -0.28 18.94 -46.62
C ARG A 13 -0.58 17.44 -46.66
N LYS A 14 0.41 16.57 -46.91
CA LYS A 14 0.19 15.11 -46.90
C LYS A 14 1.02 14.30 -45.89
N LYS A 15 1.86 14.91 -45.04
CA LYS A 15 2.64 14.16 -44.02
C LYS A 15 2.09 14.23 -42.59
N LEU A 16 1.25 15.21 -42.25
CA LEU A 16 0.70 15.32 -40.89
C LEU A 16 -0.50 14.39 -40.62
N ARG A 17 -1.25 14.01 -41.67
CA ARG A 17 -2.40 13.10 -41.55
C ARG A 17 -2.01 11.63 -41.33
N PHE A 18 -0.78 11.25 -41.67
CA PHE A 18 -0.32 9.86 -41.55
C PHE A 18 0.11 9.50 -40.12
N ARG A 19 0.72 10.43 -39.38
CA ARG A 19 1.16 10.19 -37.98
C ARG A 19 -0.01 10.15 -37.00
N GLN A 20 -1.07 10.96 -37.23
CA GLN A 20 -2.29 10.89 -36.42
C GLN A 20 -3.10 9.62 -36.70
N LEU A 21 -3.06 9.10 -37.94
CA LEU A 21 -3.72 7.84 -38.27
C LEU A 21 -3.03 6.63 -37.62
N PHE A 22 -1.70 6.60 -37.54
CA PHE A 22 -0.98 5.53 -36.82
C PHE A 22 -1.17 5.61 -35.29
N LEU A 23 -1.31 6.80 -34.71
CA LEU A 23 -1.61 6.95 -33.29
C LEU A 23 -3.04 6.47 -32.96
N LEU A 24 -4.02 6.81 -33.82
CA LEU A 24 -5.42 6.37 -33.66
C LEU A 24 -5.59 4.88 -33.91
N VAL A 25 -4.92 4.31 -34.90
CA VAL A 25 -4.92 2.85 -35.12
C VAL A 25 -4.21 2.14 -33.98
N GLY A 26 -3.08 2.65 -33.47
CA GLY A 26 -2.39 2.07 -32.31
C GLY A 26 -3.22 2.12 -31.03
N ILE A 27 -3.92 3.23 -30.76
CA ILE A 27 -4.83 3.36 -29.61
C ILE A 27 -6.08 2.48 -29.78
N LEU A 28 -6.67 2.42 -30.98
CA LEU A 28 -7.80 1.51 -31.27
C LEU A 28 -7.40 0.04 -31.23
N SER A 29 -6.17 -0.31 -31.62
CA SER A 29 -5.62 -1.66 -31.49
C SER A 29 -5.33 -2.01 -30.03
N LEU A 30 -4.81 -1.07 -29.23
CA LEU A 30 -4.63 -1.29 -27.79
C LEU A 30 -5.97 -1.39 -27.05
N ILE A 31 -6.96 -0.56 -27.40
CA ILE A 31 -8.32 -0.65 -26.86
C ILE A 31 -8.99 -1.94 -27.33
N ALA A 32 -8.82 -2.37 -28.58
CA ALA A 32 -9.34 -3.64 -29.07
C ALA A 32 -8.67 -4.84 -28.38
N ILE A 33 -7.36 -4.78 -28.11
CA ILE A 33 -6.64 -5.79 -27.30
C ILE A 33 -7.16 -5.79 -25.85
N PHE A 34 -7.37 -4.60 -25.26
CA PHE A 34 -7.92 -4.45 -23.91
C PHE A 34 -9.38 -4.92 -23.82
N LEU A 35 -10.19 -4.70 -24.85
CA LEU A 35 -11.59 -5.15 -24.92
C LEU A 35 -11.73 -6.63 -25.29
N ASN A 36 -10.77 -7.21 -26.03
CA ASN A 36 -10.75 -8.66 -26.29
C ASN A 36 -10.40 -9.49 -25.04
N GLN A 37 -9.97 -8.84 -23.95
CA GLN A 37 -9.69 -9.49 -22.65
C GLN A 37 -10.92 -9.55 -21.74
N TYR A 38 -12.03 -8.92 -22.13
CA TYR A 38 -13.25 -8.84 -21.31
C TYR A 38 -14.46 -9.26 -22.15
N ASP A 39 -14.97 -10.47 -21.90
CA ASP A 39 -16.21 -10.92 -22.51
C ASP A 39 -17.40 -10.40 -21.67
N PHE A 40 -18.43 -9.91 -22.34
CA PHE A 40 -19.60 -9.35 -21.68
C PHE A 40 -20.78 -10.26 -22.00
N ASN A 41 -21.28 -10.97 -20.98
CA ASN A 41 -22.41 -11.86 -21.21
C ASN A 41 -23.68 -11.06 -21.57
N SER A 42 -24.71 -11.76 -22.07
CA SER A 42 -25.99 -11.17 -22.50
C SER A 42 -26.77 -10.39 -21.43
N ARG A 43 -26.23 -10.27 -20.20
CA ARG A 43 -26.78 -9.51 -19.08
C ARG A 43 -25.88 -8.36 -18.60
N GLY A 44 -24.79 -8.04 -19.29
CA GLY A 44 -24.01 -6.85 -18.95
C GLY A 44 -23.00 -7.04 -17.81
N LYS A 45 -22.55 -8.28 -17.54
CA LYS A 45 -21.52 -8.54 -16.51
C LYS A 45 -20.17 -8.83 -17.17
N LEU A 46 -19.12 -8.21 -16.65
CA LEU A 46 -17.72 -8.51 -16.97
C LEU A 46 -17.42 -9.99 -16.66
N VAL A 47 -16.96 -10.72 -17.66
CA VAL A 47 -16.46 -12.10 -17.56
C VAL A 47 -14.98 -12.07 -17.96
N VAL A 48 -14.11 -12.48 -17.04
CA VAL A 48 -12.66 -12.56 -17.29
C VAL A 48 -12.36 -13.89 -18.00
N ASP A 49 -11.49 -13.86 -19.02
CA ASP A 49 -11.07 -15.05 -19.78
C ASP A 49 -10.40 -16.08 -18.85
N PRO A 50 -10.92 -17.32 -18.74
CA PRO A 50 -10.34 -18.39 -17.93
C PRO A 50 -8.88 -18.74 -18.29
N ALA A 51 -8.44 -18.45 -19.52
CA ALA A 51 -7.06 -18.69 -19.97
C ALA A 51 -6.04 -17.66 -19.45
N LEU A 52 -6.51 -16.54 -18.90
CA LEU A 52 -5.69 -15.48 -18.30
C LEU A 52 -5.86 -15.37 -16.77
N ALA A 53 -6.70 -16.23 -16.17
CA ALA A 53 -6.72 -16.38 -14.73
C ALA A 53 -5.32 -16.88 -14.26
N PRO A 54 -4.77 -16.37 -13.15
CA PRO A 54 -3.62 -17.01 -12.52
C PRO A 54 -3.94 -18.50 -12.36
N PRO A 55 -2.97 -19.42 -12.56
CA PRO A 55 -3.23 -20.86 -12.50
C PRO A 55 -4.00 -21.12 -11.22
N ALA A 56 -5.19 -21.71 -11.37
CA ALA A 56 -6.09 -21.96 -10.25
C ALA A 56 -5.27 -22.51 -9.11
N THR A 57 -5.14 -21.75 -8.03
CA THR A 57 -4.66 -22.30 -6.77
C THR A 57 -5.64 -23.43 -6.50
N ASP A 58 -5.13 -24.67 -6.56
CA ASP A 58 -5.78 -25.87 -6.04
C ASP A 58 -6.59 -25.41 -4.82
N GLY A 59 -7.90 -25.64 -4.84
CA GLY A 59 -8.92 -25.06 -3.95
C GLY A 59 -8.76 -25.45 -2.47
N ARG A 60 -7.52 -25.58 -2.00
CA ARG A 60 -7.09 -25.39 -0.64
C ARG A 60 -7.46 -23.97 -0.25
N GLU A 61 -8.62 -23.89 0.39
CA GLU A 61 -8.84 -22.98 1.51
C GLU A 61 -7.48 -22.68 2.16
N VAL A 62 -7.07 -21.40 2.17
CA VAL A 62 -5.89 -20.95 2.91
C VAL A 62 -6.21 -21.23 4.37
N THR A 63 -5.93 -22.44 4.80
CA THR A 63 -5.95 -22.84 6.18
C THR A 63 -4.78 -22.10 6.78
N ILE A 64 -5.04 -20.93 7.36
CA ILE A 64 -4.10 -20.27 8.27
C ILE A 64 -3.98 -21.22 9.47
N SER A 65 -3.21 -22.28 9.29
CA SER A 65 -2.90 -23.24 10.33
C SER A 65 -1.88 -22.53 11.20
N GLY A 66 -2.36 -21.84 12.22
CA GLY A 66 -1.50 -21.41 13.32
C GLY A 66 -0.72 -22.64 13.77
N ASN A 67 0.59 -22.63 13.57
CA ASN A 67 1.44 -23.64 14.17
C ASN A 67 1.22 -23.57 15.69
N LYS A 68 1.60 -24.62 16.42
CA LYS A 68 1.34 -24.80 17.88
C LYS A 68 1.86 -23.68 18.82
N GLY A 69 2.25 -22.50 18.31
CA GLY A 69 2.76 -21.33 19.03
C GLY A 69 2.23 -19.95 18.60
N GLY A 70 1.12 -19.85 17.84
CA GLY A 70 0.50 -18.56 17.46
C GLY A 70 0.74 -18.17 15.99
N PHE A 71 0.10 -17.09 15.53
CA PHE A 71 0.32 -16.49 14.21
C PHE A 71 1.55 -15.60 14.24
N THR A 72 2.50 -15.83 13.34
CA THR A 72 3.74 -15.05 13.25
C THR A 72 3.46 -13.70 12.59
N ILE A 73 3.65 -12.61 13.33
CA ILE A 73 3.39 -11.24 12.84
C ILE A 73 4.71 -10.48 12.77
N VAL A 74 5.07 -9.99 11.59
CA VAL A 74 6.27 -9.15 11.42
C VAL A 74 5.86 -7.69 11.32
N ILE A 75 6.35 -6.88 12.26
CA ILE A 75 6.16 -5.44 12.31
C ILE A 75 7.41 -4.75 11.80
N ASP A 76 7.27 -4.03 10.70
CA ASP A 76 8.32 -3.21 10.13
C ASP A 76 8.15 -1.75 10.54
N ALA A 77 9.09 -1.24 11.33
CA ALA A 77 9.18 0.19 11.60
C ALA A 77 9.91 0.85 10.43
N GLY A 78 9.18 1.61 9.60
CA GLY A 78 9.74 2.29 8.43
C GLY A 78 10.98 3.13 8.76
N HIS A 79 11.89 3.28 7.79
CA HIS A 79 13.12 4.08 7.92
C HIS A 79 14.11 3.57 8.99
N GLY A 80 14.95 4.43 9.55
CA GLY A 80 15.92 4.14 10.61
C GLY A 80 17.36 4.54 10.24
N GLY A 81 18.19 4.79 11.25
CA GLY A 81 19.60 5.15 11.11
C GLY A 81 19.83 6.33 10.18
N LYS A 82 20.49 6.06 9.04
CA LYS A 82 20.83 7.07 8.01
C LYS A 82 19.62 7.62 7.25
N ASP A 83 18.47 6.93 7.33
CA ASP A 83 17.23 7.35 6.69
C ASP A 83 16.27 7.88 7.77
N PRO A 84 16.07 9.21 7.85
CA PRO A 84 15.14 9.80 8.81
C PRO A 84 13.66 9.62 8.40
N GLY A 85 13.40 9.26 7.13
CA GLY A 85 12.08 9.39 6.52
C GLY A 85 11.69 10.85 6.33
N ALA A 86 10.38 11.11 6.36
CA ALA A 86 9.85 12.46 6.29
C ALA A 86 10.25 13.29 7.53
N ASN A 87 10.55 14.57 7.29
CA ASN A 87 10.58 15.56 8.36
C ASN A 87 9.17 16.11 8.55
N GLY A 88 8.64 15.94 9.76
CA GLY A 88 7.35 16.50 10.14
C GLY A 88 7.37 18.03 10.20
N SER A 89 6.19 18.65 10.30
CA SER A 89 6.05 20.10 10.33
C SER A 89 6.76 20.77 11.52
N SER A 90 6.97 20.03 12.62
CA SER A 90 7.75 20.46 13.79
C SER A 90 9.25 20.18 13.68
N GLY A 91 9.68 19.41 12.66
CA GLY A 91 11.03 18.87 12.54
C GLY A 91 11.21 17.48 13.17
N ALA A 92 10.13 16.85 13.66
CA ALA A 92 10.18 15.46 14.10
C ALA A 92 10.52 14.53 12.93
N GLU A 93 11.36 13.53 13.16
CA GLU A 93 11.74 12.56 12.14
C GLU A 93 10.74 11.39 12.15
N GLU A 94 10.29 10.99 10.96
CA GLU A 94 9.34 9.88 10.80
C GLU A 94 9.86 8.58 11.44
N LYS A 95 11.17 8.28 11.32
CA LYS A 95 11.76 7.07 11.89
C LYS A 95 11.56 6.89 13.40
N GLU A 96 11.43 8.00 14.14
CA GLU A 96 11.20 7.98 15.60
C GLU A 96 9.73 7.68 15.89
N TYR A 97 8.83 8.29 15.11
CA TYR A 97 7.40 8.01 15.18
C TYR A 97 7.10 6.55 14.83
N THR A 98 7.63 6.05 13.71
CA THR A 98 7.38 4.66 13.27
C THR A 98 7.92 3.65 14.26
N LEU A 99 9.11 3.89 14.84
CA LEU A 99 9.67 3.03 15.88
C LEU A 99 8.81 3.03 17.15
N SER A 100 8.36 4.21 17.58
CA SER A 100 7.52 4.34 18.77
C SER A 100 6.19 3.59 18.61
N LEU A 101 5.49 3.79 17.49
CA LEU A 101 4.22 3.12 17.23
C LEU A 101 4.41 1.61 17.05
N ALA A 102 5.42 1.17 16.30
CA ALA A 102 5.71 -0.24 16.09
C ALA A 102 6.00 -0.98 17.41
N LYS A 103 6.72 -0.36 18.35
CA LYS A 103 6.97 -0.93 19.69
C LYS A 103 5.69 -1.10 20.51
N LYS A 104 4.74 -0.17 20.39
CA LYS A 104 3.43 -0.28 21.05
C LYS A 104 2.61 -1.43 20.47
N VAL A 105 2.57 -1.56 19.14
CA VAL A 105 1.93 -2.71 18.47
C VAL A 105 2.56 -4.02 18.92
N TYR A 106 3.90 -4.11 18.92
CA TYR A 106 4.65 -5.28 19.38
C TYR A 106 4.28 -5.66 20.83
N ALA A 107 4.31 -4.69 21.74
CA ALA A 107 4.02 -4.92 23.16
C ALA A 107 2.56 -5.37 23.40
N LEU A 108 1.61 -4.93 22.57
CA LEU A 108 0.22 -5.39 22.64
C LEU A 108 0.07 -6.81 22.11
N LEU A 109 0.70 -7.15 20.98
CA LEU A 109 0.67 -8.51 20.44
C LEU A 109 1.29 -9.53 21.41
N GLN A 110 2.34 -9.17 22.14
CA GLN A 110 2.96 -10.05 23.15
C GLN A 110 2.01 -10.44 24.30
N GLN A 111 0.91 -9.70 24.51
CA GLN A 111 -0.05 -9.98 25.56
C GLN A 111 -1.10 -11.01 25.15
N ASP A 112 -1.24 -11.26 23.84
CA ASP A 112 -2.19 -12.23 23.31
C ASP A 112 -1.42 -13.49 22.83
N PRO A 113 -1.60 -14.66 23.49
CA PRO A 113 -0.92 -15.89 23.12
C PRO A 113 -1.30 -16.42 21.72
N LYS A 114 -2.27 -15.79 21.05
CA LYS A 114 -2.58 -16.04 19.65
C LYS A 114 -1.49 -15.54 18.69
N PHE A 115 -0.66 -14.58 19.09
CA PHE A 115 0.35 -13.97 18.22
C PHE A 115 1.78 -14.26 18.67
N ASP A 116 2.67 -14.41 17.69
CA ASP A 116 4.13 -14.45 17.86
C ASP A 116 4.76 -13.28 17.10
N PRO A 117 4.89 -12.09 17.74
CA PRO A 117 5.33 -10.89 17.05
C PRO A 117 6.86 -10.81 16.92
N TYR A 118 7.31 -10.28 15.78
CA TYR A 118 8.70 -9.94 15.47
C TYR A 118 8.78 -8.50 14.96
N MET A 119 9.94 -7.87 15.09
CA MET A 119 10.19 -6.54 14.52
C MET A 119 11.36 -6.59 13.55
N THR A 120 11.29 -5.86 12.43
CA THR A 120 12.45 -5.69 11.54
C THR A 120 13.59 -4.94 12.26
N ARG A 121 13.24 -3.89 13.02
CA ARG A 121 14.14 -3.16 13.91
C ARG A 121 13.46 -2.80 15.23
N ASN A 122 14.22 -2.81 16.32
CA ASN A 122 13.77 -2.36 17.66
C ASN A 122 14.60 -1.19 18.22
N ASP A 123 15.51 -0.64 17.42
CA ASP A 123 16.32 0.53 17.66
C ASP A 123 16.43 1.39 16.40
N ASP A 124 17.31 2.41 16.43
CA ASP A 124 17.55 3.33 15.30
C ASP A 124 18.53 2.73 14.26
N THR A 125 18.29 1.48 13.87
CA THR A 125 19.04 0.79 12.81
C THR A 125 18.40 0.98 11.45
N PHE A 126 19.21 1.28 10.45
CA PHE A 126 18.78 1.31 9.05
C PHE A 126 18.73 -0.11 8.47
N LEU A 127 17.67 -0.43 7.74
CA LEU A 127 17.52 -1.65 6.93
C LEU A 127 17.16 -1.28 5.49
N GLU A 128 17.77 -1.98 4.52
CA GLU A 128 17.44 -1.84 3.11
C GLU A 128 16.01 -2.37 2.86
N LEU A 129 15.32 -1.82 1.86
CA LEU A 129 13.89 -2.11 1.62
C LEU A 129 13.63 -3.60 1.34
N ASP A 130 14.53 -4.26 0.62
CA ASP A 130 14.42 -5.69 0.29
C ASP A 130 14.67 -6.60 1.50
N GLU A 131 15.46 -6.14 2.48
CA GLU A 131 15.77 -6.93 3.68
C GLU A 131 14.53 -7.07 4.59
N ARG A 132 13.65 -6.06 4.58
CA ARG A 132 12.46 -6.01 5.43
C ARG A 132 11.44 -7.09 5.07
N SER A 133 11.08 -7.21 3.80
CA SER A 133 10.18 -8.28 3.34
C SER A 133 10.87 -9.63 3.29
N ALA A 134 12.17 -9.70 2.97
CA ALA A 134 12.93 -10.95 3.04
C ALA A 134 12.97 -11.52 4.47
N TYR A 135 13.11 -10.68 5.49
CA TYR A 135 13.02 -11.08 6.89
C TYR A 135 11.66 -11.72 7.20
N SER A 136 10.57 -11.12 6.73
CA SER A 136 9.22 -11.68 6.87
C SER A 136 9.03 -13.01 6.15
N ASN A 137 9.57 -13.13 4.94
CA ASN A 137 9.48 -14.37 4.17
C ASN A 137 10.26 -15.50 4.86
N GLY A 138 11.45 -15.20 5.40
CA GLY A 138 12.31 -16.17 6.07
C GLY A 138 11.73 -16.71 7.39
N LEU A 139 10.89 -15.93 8.06
CA LEU A 139 10.12 -16.36 9.23
C LEU A 139 8.81 -17.08 8.88
N GLU A 140 8.48 -17.15 7.58
CA GLU A 140 7.21 -17.64 7.09
C GLU A 140 6.00 -16.92 7.73
N ALA A 141 6.12 -15.61 7.93
CA ALA A 141 5.12 -14.83 8.67
C ALA A 141 3.71 -14.98 8.09
N ASP A 142 2.71 -15.01 8.97
CA ASP A 142 1.30 -15.02 8.61
C ASP A 142 0.81 -13.62 8.19
N ALA A 143 1.47 -12.55 8.68
CA ALA A 143 1.26 -11.18 8.24
C ALA A 143 2.52 -10.31 8.38
N PHE A 144 2.70 -9.37 7.44
CA PHE A 144 3.74 -8.34 7.43
C PHE A 144 3.13 -6.94 7.43
N LEU A 145 3.53 -6.09 8.39
CA LEU A 145 2.97 -4.76 8.62
C LEU A 145 4.07 -3.72 8.58
N SER A 146 4.16 -2.92 7.53
CA SER A 146 5.08 -1.77 7.47
C SER A 146 4.38 -0.50 7.94
N ILE A 147 4.91 0.15 8.98
CA ILE A 147 4.31 1.33 9.63
C ILE A 147 5.07 2.58 9.21
N HIS A 148 4.33 3.57 8.70
CA HIS A 148 4.84 4.83 8.16
C HIS A 148 3.99 6.05 8.57
N GLY A 149 4.57 7.22 8.37
CA GLY A 149 3.90 8.51 8.48
C GLY A 149 4.05 9.28 7.18
N ASN A 150 2.93 9.56 6.51
CA ASN A 150 2.92 10.04 5.14
C ASN A 150 3.47 11.45 5.01
N THR A 151 3.77 11.86 3.78
CA THR A 151 4.26 13.19 3.47
C THR A 151 3.66 13.72 2.18
N TYR A 152 3.44 15.02 2.15
CA TYR A 152 3.00 15.72 0.95
C TYR A 152 3.51 17.16 0.93
N THR A 153 3.71 17.71 -0.27
CA THR A 153 4.24 19.07 -0.45
C THR A 153 3.28 20.16 0.02
N ASP A 154 1.97 19.93 -0.13
CA ASP A 154 0.92 20.75 0.47
C ASP A 154 0.62 20.27 1.90
N PRO A 155 0.95 21.06 2.94
CA PRO A 155 0.77 20.66 4.34
C PRO A 155 -0.71 20.60 4.77
N SER A 156 -1.65 21.00 3.92
CA SER A 156 -3.09 20.83 4.19
C SER A 156 -3.59 19.41 3.90
N ILE A 157 -2.82 18.61 3.15
CA ILE A 157 -3.14 17.20 2.89
C ILE A 157 -2.96 16.40 4.17
N LYS A 158 -3.93 15.53 4.42
CA LYS A 158 -4.11 14.83 5.69
C LYS A 158 -5.00 13.61 5.46
N GLY A 159 -4.94 12.62 6.37
CA GLY A 159 -5.74 11.40 6.33
C GLY A 159 -4.93 10.12 6.46
N THR A 160 -5.63 9.01 6.60
CA THR A 160 -5.04 7.67 6.74
C THR A 160 -5.16 6.88 5.44
N GLU A 161 -4.08 6.24 5.00
CA GLU A 161 -4.03 5.37 3.81
C GLU A 161 -3.47 4.00 4.20
N THR A 162 -3.98 2.94 3.57
CA THR A 162 -3.40 1.60 3.68
C THR A 162 -3.07 1.09 2.30
N TYR A 163 -1.85 0.57 2.12
CA TYR A 163 -1.37 0.07 0.84
C TYR A 163 -1.13 -1.42 0.88
N TYR A 164 -1.35 -2.08 -0.25
CA TYR A 164 -1.00 -3.46 -0.51
C TYR A 164 -0.43 -3.61 -1.92
N ASP A 165 0.34 -4.66 -2.19
CA ASP A 165 0.79 -4.98 -3.57
C ASP A 165 0.04 -6.20 -4.14
N SER A 166 -0.01 -7.31 -3.38
CA SER A 166 -0.62 -8.56 -3.80
C SER A 166 -2.09 -8.71 -3.36
N LEU A 167 -2.91 -9.38 -4.18
CA LEU A 167 -4.34 -9.60 -3.90
C LEU A 167 -4.59 -10.39 -2.61
N ILE A 168 -3.63 -11.23 -2.18
CA ILE A 168 -3.73 -11.98 -0.92
C ILE A 168 -3.78 -11.06 0.31
N SER A 169 -3.30 -9.82 0.17
CA SER A 169 -3.25 -8.84 1.24
C SER A 169 -4.53 -8.02 1.38
N ILE A 170 -5.47 -8.07 0.43
CA ILE A 170 -6.70 -7.27 0.47
C ILE A 170 -7.49 -7.50 1.77
N PRO A 171 -7.73 -8.76 2.21
CA PRO A 171 -8.44 -9.02 3.46
C PRO A 171 -7.75 -8.40 4.69
N LEU A 172 -6.43 -8.50 4.78
CA LEU A 172 -5.62 -7.92 5.85
C LEU A 172 -5.68 -6.39 5.83
N ALA A 173 -5.54 -5.81 4.64
CA ALA A 173 -5.55 -4.36 4.43
C ALA A 173 -6.86 -3.73 4.88
N ASN A 174 -8.00 -4.30 4.47
CA ASN A 174 -9.32 -3.80 4.88
C ASN A 174 -9.53 -3.95 6.40
N ALA A 175 -9.24 -5.13 6.95
CA ALA A 175 -9.47 -5.38 8.38
C ALA A 175 -8.69 -4.40 9.29
N ILE A 176 -7.44 -4.07 8.93
CA ILE A 176 -6.65 -3.07 9.67
C ILE A 176 -7.15 -1.65 9.39
N HIS A 177 -7.42 -1.31 8.13
CA HIS A 177 -7.84 0.04 7.75
C HIS A 177 -9.14 0.46 8.43
N ASP A 178 -10.13 -0.44 8.50
CA ASP A 178 -11.43 -0.18 9.14
C ASP A 178 -11.27 0.23 10.61
N LYS A 179 -10.34 -0.40 11.34
CA LYS A 179 -10.02 -0.02 12.72
C LYS A 179 -9.23 1.29 12.80
N LEU A 180 -8.28 1.49 11.89
CA LEU A 180 -7.47 2.69 11.85
C LEU A 180 -8.33 3.95 11.69
N ILE A 181 -9.31 3.97 10.79
CA ILE A 181 -10.15 5.17 10.57
C ILE A 181 -10.87 5.59 11.86
N GLY A 182 -11.42 4.64 12.62
CA GLY A 182 -12.06 4.93 13.89
C GLY A 182 -11.09 5.43 14.97
N ALA A 183 -9.87 4.88 14.99
CA ALA A 183 -8.87 5.20 16.02
C ALA A 183 -8.09 6.49 15.73
N THR A 184 -7.75 6.77 14.47
CA THR A 184 -7.04 7.99 14.10
C THR A 184 -7.96 9.20 14.18
N GLY A 185 -9.23 9.03 13.77
CA GLY A 185 -10.17 10.14 13.57
C GLY A 185 -9.79 11.03 12.37
N PHE A 186 -8.85 10.59 11.54
CA PHE A 186 -8.39 11.31 10.37
C PHE A 186 -9.28 11.01 9.16
N PRO A 187 -9.26 11.84 8.10
CA PRO A 187 -9.98 11.53 6.88
C PRO A 187 -9.58 10.18 6.31
N ASP A 188 -10.58 9.38 5.95
CA ASP A 188 -10.40 8.14 5.22
C ASP A 188 -9.95 8.44 3.79
N ARG A 189 -8.77 7.93 3.42
CA ARG A 189 -8.21 8.02 2.07
C ARG A 189 -8.13 6.67 1.38
N GLY A 190 -8.61 5.62 2.04
CA GLY A 190 -8.86 4.30 1.49
C GLY A 190 -7.68 3.34 1.48
N VAL A 191 -8.03 2.10 1.16
CA VAL A 191 -7.12 1.01 0.85
C VAL A 191 -6.75 1.03 -0.63
N LYS A 192 -5.46 0.96 -0.96
CA LYS A 192 -4.94 1.16 -2.32
C LYS A 192 -3.93 0.09 -2.71
N GLN A 193 -3.97 -0.32 -3.98
CA GLN A 193 -2.93 -1.16 -4.54
C GLN A 193 -1.76 -0.29 -5.03
N GLU A 194 -0.56 -0.52 -4.52
CA GLU A 194 0.67 0.14 -4.96
C GLU A 194 1.88 -0.80 -4.87
N GLN A 195 2.83 -0.60 -5.78
CA GLN A 195 4.04 -1.41 -5.86
C GLN A 195 5.18 -0.86 -4.99
N TRP A 196 4.87 -0.51 -3.74
CA TRP A 196 5.88 -0.06 -2.79
C TRP A 196 6.95 -1.14 -2.63
N ARG A 197 8.22 -0.75 -2.71
CA ARG A 197 9.33 -1.71 -2.78
C ARG A 197 9.36 -2.68 -1.59
N VAL A 198 8.98 -2.21 -0.40
CA VAL A 198 8.88 -3.04 0.81
C VAL A 198 7.80 -4.12 0.71
N LEU A 199 6.78 -3.94 -0.15
CA LEU A 199 5.66 -4.89 -0.33
C LEU A 199 5.89 -5.86 -1.50
N VAL A 200 6.48 -5.40 -2.61
CA VAL A 200 6.62 -6.18 -3.87
C VAL A 200 7.37 -7.51 -3.69
N GLY A 201 8.31 -7.58 -2.74
CA GLY A 201 9.08 -8.80 -2.44
C GLY A 201 8.41 -9.75 -1.45
N SER A 202 7.25 -9.40 -0.89
CA SER A 202 6.60 -10.21 0.14
C SER A 202 5.85 -11.38 -0.48
N GLU A 203 6.14 -12.59 0.00
CA GLU A 203 5.43 -13.82 -0.35
C GLU A 203 4.22 -14.07 0.56
N ARG A 204 3.99 -13.16 1.52
CA ARG A 204 3.02 -13.27 2.61
C ARG A 204 2.01 -12.11 2.55
N PRO A 205 0.84 -12.22 3.19
CA PRO A 205 -0.07 -11.09 3.36
C PRO A 205 0.67 -9.90 3.98
N SER A 206 0.70 -8.79 3.27
CA SER A 206 1.56 -7.64 3.55
C SER A 206 0.86 -6.32 3.28
N VAL A 207 1.01 -5.38 4.20
CA VAL A 207 0.44 -4.03 4.10
C VAL A 207 1.44 -2.97 4.53
N LEU A 208 1.31 -1.77 3.96
CA LEU A 208 1.98 -0.56 4.42
C LEU A 208 0.91 0.40 4.95
N LEU A 209 1.09 0.86 6.18
CA LEU A 209 0.16 1.73 6.90
C LEU A 209 0.71 3.15 6.92
N GLU A 210 0.10 4.03 6.13
CA GLU A 210 0.32 5.48 6.20
C GLU A 210 -0.70 6.07 7.16
N VAL A 211 -0.36 6.09 8.45
CA VAL A 211 -1.33 6.30 9.53
C VAL A 211 -1.89 7.74 9.53
N GLY A 212 -1.08 8.71 9.12
CA GLY A 212 -1.41 10.13 8.99
C GLY A 212 -0.26 10.88 8.32
N PHE A 213 -0.42 12.18 8.06
CA PHE A 213 0.60 12.98 7.36
C PHE A 213 1.50 13.75 8.35
N MET A 214 2.79 13.40 8.37
CA MET A 214 3.82 14.11 9.15
C MET A 214 3.93 15.59 8.76
N THR A 215 3.66 15.92 7.49
CA THR A 215 3.68 17.32 7.00
C THR A 215 2.45 18.13 7.39
N ASN A 216 1.38 17.50 7.88
CA ASN A 216 0.20 18.20 8.39
C ASN A 216 0.37 18.51 9.89
N PRO A 217 0.42 19.79 10.31
CA PRO A 217 0.70 20.13 11.71
C PRO A 217 -0.33 19.61 12.71
N GLN A 218 -1.59 19.43 12.32
CA GLN A 218 -2.63 18.92 13.22
C GLN A 218 -2.56 17.41 13.37
N GLU A 219 -2.24 16.68 12.31
CA GLU A 219 -2.04 15.22 12.37
C GLU A 219 -0.72 14.88 13.04
N GLU A 220 0.38 15.56 12.71
CA GLU A 220 1.68 15.34 13.36
C GLU A 220 1.58 15.53 14.88
N ALA A 221 0.95 16.61 15.35
CA ALA A 221 0.77 16.84 16.79
C ALA A 221 0.02 15.71 17.50
N GLN A 222 -0.91 15.05 16.80
CA GLN A 222 -1.62 13.88 17.33
C GLN A 222 -0.79 12.60 17.19
N MET A 223 -0.11 12.40 16.06
CA MET A 223 0.77 11.26 15.81
C MET A 223 1.92 11.19 16.82
N LEU A 224 2.39 12.33 17.32
CA LEU A 224 3.42 12.41 18.36
C LEU A 224 2.86 12.27 19.79
N ASP A 225 1.53 12.27 19.97
CA ASP A 225 0.92 12.07 21.29
C ASP A 225 0.91 10.58 21.68
N ASN A 226 1.33 10.30 22.91
CA ASN A 226 1.47 8.93 23.39
C ASN A 226 0.13 8.18 23.52
N ALA A 227 -0.91 8.85 24.02
CA ALA A 227 -2.22 8.23 24.21
C ALA A 227 -2.92 7.99 22.87
N TRP A 228 -2.69 8.88 21.89
CA TRP A 228 -3.10 8.68 20.51
C TRP A 228 -2.41 7.46 19.90
N GLN A 229 -1.09 7.34 20.06
CA GLN A 229 -0.35 6.15 19.55
C GLN A 229 -0.81 4.85 20.23
N ASP A 230 -1.09 4.84 21.53
CA ASP A 230 -1.59 3.65 22.22
C ASP A 230 -2.94 3.18 21.64
N ARG A 231 -3.83 4.14 21.36
CA ARG A 231 -5.14 3.85 20.73
C ARG A 231 -4.98 3.32 19.31
N VAL A 232 -4.09 3.90 18.51
CA VAL A 232 -3.82 3.44 17.14
C VAL A 232 -3.14 2.07 17.14
N ALA A 233 -2.20 1.83 18.05
CA ALA A 233 -1.57 0.52 18.19
C ALA A 233 -2.60 -0.56 18.53
N GLN A 234 -3.54 -0.27 19.45
CA GLN A 234 -4.65 -1.17 19.75
C GLN A 234 -5.52 -1.44 18.53
N ALA A 235 -5.82 -0.42 17.73
CA ALA A 235 -6.63 -0.57 16.51
C ALA A 235 -5.96 -1.48 15.47
N ILE A 236 -4.63 -1.40 15.32
CA ILE A 236 -3.88 -2.32 14.44
C ILE A 236 -4.01 -3.77 14.94
N VAL A 237 -3.89 -3.99 16.25
CA VAL A 237 -4.06 -5.33 16.87
C VAL A 237 -5.49 -5.84 16.74
N ASP A 238 -6.49 -4.98 16.91
CA ASP A 238 -7.90 -5.33 16.70
C ASP A 238 -8.18 -5.73 15.24
N GLY A 239 -7.56 -5.03 14.28
CA GLY A 239 -7.66 -5.36 12.86
C GLY A 239 -7.01 -6.70 12.50
N LEU A 240 -5.86 -7.01 13.11
CA LEU A 240 -5.25 -8.34 13.00
C LEU A 240 -6.16 -9.43 13.58
N ASN A 241 -6.75 -9.17 14.76
CA ASN A 241 -7.70 -10.10 15.37
C ASN A 241 -8.89 -10.38 14.44
N ASP A 242 -9.49 -9.34 13.85
CA ASP A 242 -10.61 -9.52 12.92
C ASP A 242 -10.19 -10.30 11.66
N TYR A 243 -9.00 -10.03 11.12
CA TYR A 243 -8.44 -10.78 10.00
C TYR A 243 -8.27 -12.27 10.31
N PHE A 244 -7.63 -12.62 11.43
CA PHE A 244 -7.35 -14.02 11.79
C PHE A 244 -8.56 -14.77 12.36
N GLU A 245 -9.58 -14.07 12.87
CA GLU A 245 -10.85 -14.69 13.29
C GLU A 245 -11.85 -14.83 12.14
N GLY A 246 -11.52 -14.34 10.94
CA GLY A 246 -12.39 -14.40 9.76
C GLY A 246 -13.62 -13.49 9.86
N LYS A 247 -13.55 -12.43 10.68
CA LYS A 247 -14.62 -11.44 10.82
C LYS A 247 -14.45 -10.39 9.72
N GLN A 248 -15.14 -10.60 8.61
CA GLN A 248 -15.36 -9.57 7.60
C GLN A 248 -16.86 -9.31 7.51
N GLU A 249 -17.28 -8.06 7.77
CA GLU A 249 -18.69 -7.63 7.62
C GLU A 249 -19.11 -7.52 6.15
#